data_AF-A0A9W8XGI1-F1
#
_entry.id   AF-A0A9W8XGI1-F1
#
_cell.length_a   1.000
_cell.length_b   1.000
_cell.length_c   1.000
_cell.angle_alpha   90.00
_cell.angle_beta   90.00
_cell.angle_gamma   90.00
#
_symmetry.space_group_name_H-M   'P 1'
#
loop_
_entity.id
_entity.type
_entity.pdbx_description
1 polymer ?
#
loop_
_entity_poly.entity_id
_entity_poly.type
_entity_poly.pdbx_seq_one_letter_code
_entity_poly.pdbx_strand_id
1 'polypeptide(L)'
;MKVTLLLTTLSAALVAASPASLGARPGTIRVQISDDTTDTAVQANIPANGAKTSIAANFANLGSGVPANRAFVVSGSGSCGIFKDNGSQKVATIKSGADDVTFARVKLQNGVIVCK
;
A
#
# COMPACT_ATOMS: atom_id res chain seq x y z
N MET A 1 34.80 -10.49 61.16
CA MET A 1 34.33 -9.56 60.11
C MET A 1 33.48 -10.37 59.14
N LYS A 2 32.16 -10.13 59.10
CA LYS A 2 31.20 -10.87 58.28
C LYS A 2 31.01 -10.09 56.97
N VAL A 3 31.38 -10.69 55.84
CA VAL A 3 31.20 -10.11 54.50
C VAL A 3 29.92 -10.70 53.91
N THR A 4 28.90 -9.86 53.76
CA THR A 4 27.65 -10.21 53.07
C THR A 4 27.72 -9.63 51.66
N LEU A 5 27.91 -10.47 50.65
CA LEU A 5 27.77 -10.08 49.24
C LEU A 5 26.30 -10.18 48.82
N LEU A 6 25.68 -9.03 48.58
CA LEU A 6 24.38 -8.91 47.90
C LEU A 6 24.59 -9.05 46.40
N LEU A 7 24.26 -10.22 45.85
CA LEU A 7 24.15 -10.46 44.41
C LEU A 7 22.77 -9.97 43.94
N THR A 8 22.71 -8.78 43.35
CA THR A 8 21.54 -8.28 42.63
C THR A 8 21.52 -8.83 41.20
N THR A 9 20.65 -9.80 40.94
CA THR A 9 20.40 -10.31 39.59
C THR A 9 19.55 -9.30 38.80
N LEU A 10 20.21 -8.50 37.95
CA LEU A 10 19.55 -7.69 36.92
C LEU A 10 19.11 -8.62 35.78
N SER A 11 17.83 -9.01 35.78
CA SER A 11 17.22 -9.66 34.61
C SER A 11 16.87 -8.60 33.57
N ALA A 12 17.67 -8.52 32.51
CA ALA A 12 17.37 -7.73 31.32
C ALA A 12 16.26 -8.43 30.51
N ALA A 13 15.05 -7.85 30.53
CA ALA A 13 14.00 -8.22 29.59
C ALA A 13 14.31 -7.59 28.22
N LEU A 14 14.89 -8.38 27.33
CA LEU A 14 14.94 -8.05 25.90
C LEU A 14 13.51 -8.16 25.35
N VAL A 15 12.81 -7.02 25.28
CA VAL A 15 11.60 -6.88 24.45
C VAL A 15 12.07 -6.99 23.01
N ALA A 16 11.94 -8.18 22.44
CA ALA A 16 12.08 -8.40 21.01
C ALA A 16 10.99 -7.56 20.31
N ALA A 17 11.38 -6.40 19.79
CA ALA A 17 10.56 -5.63 18.89
C ALA A 17 10.47 -6.42 17.58
N SER A 18 9.45 -7.28 17.49
CA SER A 18 9.06 -7.91 16.23
C SER A 18 8.93 -6.80 15.19
N PRO A 19 9.55 -6.92 13.99
CA PRO A 19 9.37 -5.93 12.94
C PRO A 19 7.86 -5.81 12.70
N ALA A 20 7.32 -4.60 12.86
CA ALA A 20 5.92 -4.34 12.60
C ALA A 20 5.65 -4.72 11.13
N SER A 21 5.07 -5.89 10.93
CA SER A 21 4.51 -6.26 9.65
C SER A 21 3.48 -5.18 9.33
N LEU A 22 3.79 -4.31 8.37
CA LEU A 22 2.86 -3.35 7.78
C LEU A 22 1.79 -4.12 6.99
N GLY A 23 1.03 -4.96 7.70
CA GLY A 23 -0.17 -5.60 7.19
C GLY A 23 -1.18 -4.52 6.83
N ALA A 24 -2.03 -4.82 5.85
CA ALA A 24 -3.12 -3.94 5.50
C ALA A 24 -3.90 -3.55 6.76
N ARG A 25 -4.08 -2.26 6.99
CA ARG A 25 -4.89 -1.77 8.12
C ARG A 25 -6.30 -2.38 7.96
N PRO A 26 -6.95 -2.86 9.04
CA PRO A 26 -8.28 -3.46 8.94
C PRO A 26 -9.24 -2.57 8.14
N GLY A 27 -9.95 -3.17 7.18
CA GLY A 27 -10.86 -2.45 6.27
C GLY A 27 -10.18 -1.70 5.12
N THR A 28 -8.91 -1.95 4.84
CA THR A 28 -8.19 -1.37 3.69
C THR A 28 -7.47 -2.45 2.87
N ILE A 29 -7.19 -2.14 1.60
CA ILE A 29 -6.33 -2.91 0.70
C ILE A 29 -5.07 -2.07 0.42
N ARG A 30 -3.89 -2.64 0.61
CA ARG A 30 -2.63 -1.99 0.27
C ARG A 30 -2.37 -2.22 -1.23
N VAL A 31 -2.36 -1.14 -1.99
CA VAL A 31 -2.23 -1.14 -3.45
C VAL A 31 -0.92 -0.50 -3.84
N GLN A 32 -0.23 -1.07 -4.83
CA GLN A 32 0.88 -0.44 -5.53
C GLN A 32 0.44 0.01 -6.93
N ILE A 33 0.85 1.22 -7.32
CA ILE A 33 0.81 1.71 -8.69
C ILE A 33 2.23 2.05 -9.10
N SER A 34 2.60 1.71 -10.34
CA SER A 34 3.94 1.89 -10.88
C SER A 34 3.93 2.49 -12.29
N ASP A 35 5.01 3.20 -12.61
CA ASP A 35 5.39 3.58 -13.97
C ASP A 35 6.74 2.96 -14.30
N ASP A 36 6.72 1.94 -15.16
CA ASP A 36 7.92 1.21 -15.55
C ASP A 36 8.84 2.04 -16.45
N THR A 37 8.32 3.13 -17.03
CA THR A 37 9.13 4.06 -17.84
C THR A 37 10.13 4.82 -16.96
N THR A 38 9.77 5.05 -15.70
CA THR A 38 10.59 5.80 -14.72
C THR A 38 11.02 4.93 -13.54
N ASP A 39 10.77 3.62 -13.61
CA ASP A 39 10.99 2.64 -12.53
C ASP A 39 10.51 3.14 -11.15
N THR A 40 9.36 3.82 -11.14
CA THR A 40 8.82 4.43 -9.93
C THR A 40 7.60 3.64 -9.47
N ALA A 41 7.54 3.34 -8.18
CA ALA A 41 6.45 2.62 -7.56
C ALA A 41 5.98 3.33 -6.28
N VAL A 42 4.67 3.47 -6.11
CA VAL A 42 4.07 4.08 -4.93
C VAL A 42 2.99 3.17 -4.38
N GLN A 43 2.99 3.00 -3.07
CA GLN A 43 2.01 2.17 -2.36
C GLN A 43 1.13 3.04 -1.46
N ALA A 44 -0.15 2.70 -1.38
CA ALA A 44 -1.09 3.36 -0.49
C ALA A 44 -2.11 2.36 0.07
N ASN A 45 -2.67 2.66 1.25
CA ASN A 45 -3.77 1.91 1.84
C ASN A 45 -5.09 2.52 1.39
N ILE A 46 -5.89 1.77 0.66
CA ILE A 46 -7.17 2.23 0.10
C ILE A 46 -8.32 1.58 0.88
N PRO A 47 -9.32 2.34 1.35
CA PRO A 47 -10.50 1.77 2.00
C PRO A 47 -11.22 0.74 1.14
N ALA A 48 -11.51 -0.43 1.71
CA ALA A 48 -12.20 -1.55 1.06
C ALA A 48 -13.73 -1.45 1.22
N ASN A 49 -14.29 -0.25 1.15
CA ASN A 49 -15.71 0.03 1.40
C ASN A 49 -16.48 0.42 0.12
N GLY A 50 -15.85 0.31 -1.05
CA GLY A 50 -16.43 0.70 -2.34
C GLY A 50 -16.49 2.20 -2.60
N ALA A 51 -15.93 3.04 -1.72
CA ALA A 51 -15.84 4.48 -1.95
C ALA A 51 -14.79 4.83 -3.01
N LYS A 52 -15.01 5.93 -3.72
CA LYS A 52 -14.02 6.51 -4.64
C LYS A 52 -12.91 7.17 -3.84
N THR A 53 -11.67 6.73 -4.06
CA THR A 53 -10.48 7.32 -3.47
C THR A 53 -9.66 8.01 -4.56
N SER A 54 -9.26 9.26 -4.34
CA SER A 54 -8.47 10.03 -5.33
C SER A 54 -7.09 9.40 -5.52
N ILE A 55 -6.71 9.15 -6.79
CA ILE A 55 -5.39 8.62 -7.12
C ILE A 55 -4.31 9.68 -6.91
N ALA A 56 -4.55 10.94 -7.31
CA ALA A 56 -3.59 12.02 -7.08
C ALA A 56 -3.29 12.22 -5.58
N ALA A 57 -4.29 12.13 -4.71
CA ALA A 57 -4.07 12.31 -3.27
C ALA A 57 -3.20 11.21 -2.63
N ASN A 58 -3.19 10.01 -3.20
CA ASN A 58 -2.54 8.84 -2.60
C ASN A 58 -1.25 8.41 -3.32
N PHE A 59 -1.12 8.77 -4.60
CA PHE A 59 -0.03 8.30 -5.48
C PHE A 59 0.72 9.45 -6.17
N ALA A 60 0.62 10.69 -5.67
CA ALA A 60 1.33 11.85 -6.23
C ALA A 60 2.85 11.67 -6.36
N ASN A 61 3.46 10.80 -5.55
CA ASN A 61 4.89 10.51 -5.58
C ASN A 61 5.35 9.76 -6.85
N LEU A 62 4.44 9.32 -7.71
CA LEU A 62 4.77 8.84 -9.06
C LEU A 62 5.20 9.97 -10.00
N GLY A 63 4.97 11.22 -9.62
CA GLY A 63 5.32 12.41 -10.39
C GLY A 63 4.11 13.12 -11.00
N SER A 64 4.41 14.20 -11.73
CA SER A 64 3.40 15.08 -12.30
C SER A 64 2.47 14.34 -13.27
N GLY A 65 1.16 14.42 -13.03
CA GLY A 65 0.15 13.72 -13.82
C GLY A 65 -0.14 12.29 -13.34
N VAL A 66 0.60 11.77 -12.36
CA VAL A 66 0.53 10.39 -11.87
C VAL A 66 0.56 9.40 -13.05
N PRO A 67 1.65 9.38 -13.84
CA PRO A 67 1.78 8.41 -14.92
C PRO A 67 1.86 7.01 -14.32
N ALA A 68 1.20 6.05 -14.95
CA ALA A 68 1.22 4.66 -14.52
C ALA A 68 0.93 3.71 -15.68
N ASN A 69 1.49 2.52 -15.62
CA ASN A 69 1.26 1.42 -16.56
C ASN A 69 1.18 0.05 -15.88
N ARG A 70 1.36 -0.02 -14.55
CA ARG A 70 1.26 -1.27 -13.79
C ARG A 70 0.64 -1.03 -12.41
N ALA A 71 -0.11 -2.00 -11.92
CA ALA A 71 -0.65 -1.98 -10.57
C ALA A 71 -0.84 -3.39 -10.02
N PHE A 72 -0.76 -3.54 -8.69
CA PHE A 72 -1.08 -4.80 -8.01
C PHE A 72 -1.50 -4.59 -6.56
N VAL A 73 -2.12 -5.62 -5.96
CA VAL A 73 -2.45 -5.64 -4.54
C VAL A 73 -1.28 -6.20 -3.75
N VAL A 74 -0.66 -5.37 -2.91
CA VAL A 74 0.48 -5.74 -2.07
C VAL A 74 0.03 -6.60 -0.89
N SER A 75 -1.08 -6.21 -0.24
CA SER A 75 -1.66 -6.95 0.87
C SER A 75 -3.11 -6.53 1.12
N GLY A 76 -3.85 -7.35 1.88
CA GLY A 76 -5.29 -7.21 2.08
C GLY A 76 -6.10 -8.24 1.28
N SER A 77 -7.42 -8.21 1.38
CA SER A 77 -8.32 -9.10 0.64
C SER A 77 -9.31 -8.26 -0.16
N GLY A 78 -9.77 -8.79 -1.30
CA GLY A 78 -10.69 -8.11 -2.19
C GLY A 78 -10.09 -7.73 -3.55
N SER A 79 -10.68 -6.73 -4.19
CA SER A 79 -10.32 -6.24 -5.51
C SER A 79 -10.43 -4.73 -5.61
N CYS A 80 -9.63 -4.12 -6.46
CA CYS A 80 -9.67 -2.69 -6.72
C CYS A 80 -9.83 -2.40 -8.22
N GLY A 81 -10.78 -1.55 -8.56
CA GLY A 81 -10.90 -0.95 -9.89
C GLY A 81 -10.14 0.37 -9.94
N ILE A 82 -9.32 0.55 -10.97
CA ILE A 82 -8.59 1.79 -11.26
C ILE A 82 -9.30 2.48 -12.42
N PHE A 83 -9.66 3.75 -12.23
CA PHE A 83 -10.41 4.52 -13.22
C PHE A 83 -9.74 5.86 -13.49
N LYS A 84 -9.79 6.29 -14.76
CA LYS A 84 -9.46 7.65 -15.21
C LYS A 84 -10.70 8.54 -15.14
N ASP A 85 -10.50 9.84 -15.29
CA ASP A 85 -11.56 10.86 -15.47
C ASP A 85 -12.69 10.73 -14.43
N ASN A 86 -12.32 10.72 -13.15
CA ASN A 86 -13.22 10.66 -11.99
C ASN A 86 -14.15 9.43 -11.94
N GLY A 87 -13.74 8.32 -12.58
CA GLY A 87 -14.49 7.08 -12.58
C GLY A 87 -15.13 6.72 -13.92
N SER A 88 -15.07 7.61 -14.91
CA SER A 88 -15.78 7.40 -16.20
C SER A 88 -15.12 6.34 -17.08
N GLN A 89 -13.80 6.17 -17.00
CA GLN A 89 -13.06 5.20 -17.80
C GLN A 89 -12.32 4.21 -16.91
N LYS A 90 -12.68 2.93 -16.94
CA LYS A 90 -11.93 1.88 -16.23
C LYS A 90 -10.63 1.57 -16.98
N VAL A 91 -9.51 1.61 -16.26
CA VAL A 91 -8.16 1.35 -16.79
C VAL A 91 -7.71 -0.06 -16.45
N ALA A 92 -7.92 -0.49 -15.21
CA ALA A 92 -7.48 -1.80 -14.74
C ALA A 92 -8.37 -2.32 -13.60
N THR A 93 -8.27 -3.61 -13.33
CA THR A 93 -8.85 -4.24 -12.13
C THR A 93 -7.81 -5.17 -11.54
N ILE A 94 -7.38 -4.90 -10.32
CA ILE A 94 -6.40 -5.70 -9.57
C ILE A 94 -7.14 -6.50 -8.50
N LYS A 95 -6.65 -7.70 -8.19
CA LYS A 95 -7.25 -8.61 -7.20
C LYS A 95 -6.18 -9.08 -6.23
N SER A 96 -6.55 -9.28 -4.97
CA SER A 96 -5.65 -9.87 -3.99
C SER A 96 -5.27 -11.30 -4.38
N GLY A 97 -3.99 -11.64 -4.22
CA GLY A 97 -3.44 -12.96 -4.57
C GLY A 97 -3.28 -13.22 -6.07
N ALA A 98 -3.55 -12.24 -6.94
CA ALA A 98 -3.28 -12.33 -8.36
C ALA A 98 -1.94 -11.65 -8.70
N ASP A 99 -1.44 -11.94 -9.90
CA ASP A 99 -0.27 -11.27 -10.48
C ASP A 99 -0.52 -9.77 -10.73
N ASP A 100 0.54 -9.05 -11.02
CA ASP A 100 0.47 -7.65 -11.42
C ASP A 100 -0.30 -7.45 -12.73
N VAL A 101 -1.03 -6.34 -12.79
CA VAL A 101 -1.82 -5.96 -13.96
C VAL A 101 -1.10 -4.83 -14.68
N THR A 102 -0.67 -5.12 -15.90
CA THR A 102 -0.12 -4.12 -16.83
C THR A 102 -1.23 -3.51 -17.70
N PHE A 103 -1.12 -2.24 -18.02
CA PHE A 103 -2.04 -1.49 -18.88
C PHE A 103 -1.30 -0.43 -19.68
N ALA A 104 -1.96 0.14 -20.71
CA ALA A 104 -1.39 1.24 -21.48
C ALA A 104 -1.02 2.40 -20.55
N ARG A 105 0.17 3.00 -20.72
CA ARG A 105 0.63 4.09 -19.87
C ARG A 105 -0.35 5.27 -19.95
N VAL A 106 -0.90 5.66 -18.81
CA VAL A 106 -1.90 6.74 -18.71
C VAL A 106 -1.59 7.68 -17.54
N LYS A 107 -2.08 8.92 -17.64
CA LYS A 107 -2.06 9.88 -16.52
C LYS A 107 -3.31 9.69 -15.67
N LEU A 108 -3.11 9.43 -14.38
CA LEU A 108 -4.18 9.16 -13.42
C LEU A 108 -4.44 10.35 -12.46
N GLN A 109 -3.97 11.56 -12.77
CA GLN A 109 -4.17 12.74 -11.93
C GLN A 109 -5.63 13.02 -11.53
N ASN A 110 -6.57 12.77 -12.45
CA ASN A 110 -8.00 12.94 -12.22
C ASN A 110 -8.69 11.59 -11.94
N GLY A 111 -7.92 10.53 -11.74
CA GLY A 111 -8.39 9.18 -11.57
C GLY A 111 -8.84 8.88 -10.15
N VAL A 112 -9.64 7.81 -10.03
CA VAL A 112 -10.09 7.27 -8.76
C VAL A 112 -9.83 5.78 -8.69
N ILE A 113 -9.54 5.29 -7.49
CA ILE A 113 -9.46 3.87 -7.18
C ILE A 113 -10.61 3.50 -6.24
N VAL A 114 -11.24 2.36 -6.52
CA VAL A 114 -12.39 1.84 -5.76
C VAL A 114 -12.09 0.42 -5.36
N CYS A 115 -12.01 0.13 -4.06
CA CYS A 115 -11.70 -1.20 -3.54
C CYS A 115 -12.88 -1.81 -2.78
N LYS A 116 -13.06 -3.13 -2.90
CA LYS A 116 -14.10 -3.94 -2.25
C LYS A 116 -13.58 -5.32 -1.90
#